data_AF-A0A7V4ZFX7-F1
#
_entry.id   AF-A0A7V4ZFX7-F1
#
_cell.length_a   1.000
_cell.length_b   1.000
_cell.length_c   1.000
_cell.angle_alpha   90.00
_cell.angle_beta   90.00
_cell.angle_gamma   90.00
#
_symmetry.space_group_name_H-M   'P 1'
#
loop_
_entity.id
_entity.type
_entity.pdbx_description
1 polymer ?
#
loop_
_entity_poly.entity_id
_entity_poly.type
_entity_poly.pdbx_seq_one_letter_code
_entity_poly.pdbx_strand_id
1 'polypeptide(L)' 'MKAAVVRGIGHIKVADVPMPEPGAGEVLIRVAYCGICGSDMEAYHTGMYAPGL' A
#
# COMPACT_ATOMS: atom_id res chain seq x y z
N MET A 1 -1.52 -12.15 1.82
CA MET A 1 -0.22 -11.58 2.23
C MET A 1 -0.44 -10.39 3.16
N LYS A 2 0.51 -10.07 4.05
CA LYS A 2 0.40 -8.86 4.89
C LYS A 2 0.79 -7.61 4.10
N ALA A 3 0.05 -6.53 4.28
CA ALA A 3 0.34 -5.22 3.69
C ALA A 3 -0.05 -4.09 4.64
N ALA A 4 0.67 -2.96 4.59
CA ALA A 4 0.22 -1.71 5.22
C ALA A 4 -0.79 -1.03 4.30
N VAL A 5 -2.02 -0.83 4.78
CA VAL A 5 -3.14 -0.31 4.00
C VAL A 5 -3.61 1.01 4.59
N VAL A 6 -3.64 2.07 3.76
CA VAL A 6 -4.27 3.35 4.09
C VAL A 6 -5.78 3.16 4.13
N ARG A 7 -6.41 3.49 5.26
CA ARG A 7 -7.86 3.36 5.50
C ARG A 7 -8.54 4.71 5.76
N GLY A 8 -7.86 5.80 5.42
CA GLY A 8 -8.31 7.18 5.62
C GLY A 8 -7.18 8.08 6.11
N ILE A 9 -7.48 9.37 6.23
CA ILE A 9 -6.55 10.36 6.78
C ILE A 9 -6.14 9.95 8.20
N GLY A 10 -4.84 9.92 8.46
CA GLY A 10 -4.27 9.55 9.75
C GLY A 10 -4.44 8.08 10.12
N HIS A 11 -4.81 7.21 9.17
CA HIS A 11 -5.15 5.82 9.48
C HIS A 11 -4.50 4.84 8.51
N ILE A 12 -3.45 4.16 8.98
CA ILE A 12 -2.81 3.02 8.30
C ILE A 12 -2.96 1.79 9.18
N LYS A 13 -3.29 0.65 8.58
CA LYS A 13 -3.38 -0.65 9.28
C LYS A 13 -2.65 -1.73 8.51
N VAL A 14 -1.88 -2.55 9.23
CA VAL A 14 -1.38 -3.82 8.68
C VAL A 14 -2.53 -4.80 8.61
N ALA A 15 -2.82 -5.30 7.40
CA ALA A 15 -3.91 -6.23 7.14
C ALA A 15 -3.47 -7.36 6.23
N ASP A 16 -4.15 -8.50 6.34
CA ASP A 16 -4.08 -9.56 5.35
C ASP A 16 -4.90 -9.17 4.12
N VAL A 17 -4.26 -9.20 2.95
CA VAL A 17 -4.85 -8.93 1.64
C VAL A 17 -4.66 -10.15 0.73
N PRO A 18 -5.48 -10.35 -0.31
CA PRO A 18 -5.27 -11.43 -1.29
C PRO A 18 -3.85 -11.39 -1.88
N MET A 19 -3.30 -12.57 -2.17
CA MET A 19 -2.08 -12.61 -2.98
C MET A 19 -2.46 -12.23 -4.43
N PRO A 20 -1.79 -11.25 -5.06
CA PRO A 20 -2.06 -10.95 -6.45
C PRO A 20 -1.57 -12.09 -7.36
N GLU A 21 -2.29 -12.34 -8.44
CA GLU A 21 -1.90 -13.29 -9.49
C GLU A 21 -1.35 -12.48 -10.68
N PRO A 22 -0.10 -12.70 -11.12
CA PRO A 22 0.48 -11.96 -12.24
C PRO A 22 -0.15 -12.37 -13.57
N GLY A 23 -0.45 -11.40 -14.41
CA GLY A 23 -0.91 -11.60 -15.78
C GLY A 23 0.22 -11.90 -16.78
N ALA A 24 -0.12 -11.98 -18.07
CA ALA A 24 0.86 -12.19 -19.13
C ALA A 24 1.84 -11.01 -19.20
N GLY A 25 3.14 -11.31 -19.04
CA GLY A 25 4.21 -10.30 -19.02
C GLY A 25 4.49 -9.66 -17.67
N GLU A 26 3.76 -10.04 -16.61
CA GLU A 26 3.98 -9.55 -15.25
C GLU A 26 4.77 -10.54 -14.40
N VAL A 27 5.38 -10.05 -13.32
CA VAL A 27 6.06 -10.89 -12.32
C VAL A 27 5.62 -10.50 -10.92
N LEU A 28 5.47 -11.50 -10.05
CA LEU A 28 5.19 -11.29 -8.64
C LEU A 28 6.51 -11.28 -7.84
N ILE A 29 6.77 -10.19 -7.14
CA ILE A 29 8.00 -10.00 -6.36
C ILE A 29 7.69 -10.05 -4.86
N ARG A 30 8.44 -10.87 -4.11
CA ARG A 30 8.47 -10.79 -2.65
C ARG A 30 9.48 -9.73 -2.21
N VAL A 31 8.98 -8.61 -1.70
CA VAL A 31 9.80 -7.50 -1.19
C VAL A 31 10.65 -7.97 -0.01
N ALA A 32 11.97 -7.85 -0.11
CA ALA A 32 12.90 -8.15 0.98
C ALA A 32 13.07 -6.95 1.93
N TYR A 33 13.12 -5.74 1.37
CA TYR A 33 13.29 -4.48 2.10
C TYR A 33 12.55 -3.34 1.37
N CYS A 34 11.99 -2.40 2.12
CA CYS A 34 11.46 -1.14 1.62
C CYS A 34 11.72 -0.01 2.63
N GLY A 35 11.59 1.23 2.17
CA GLY A 35 11.69 2.43 3.00
C GLY A 35 10.44 3.28 2.86
N ILE A 36 10.28 4.23 3.78
CA ILE A 36 9.20 5.22 3.76
C ILE A 36 9.68 6.42 2.93
N CYS A 37 8.86 6.84 1.97
CA CYS A 37 9.07 8.04 1.17
C CYS A 37 8.31 9.24 1.79
N GLY A 38 8.71 10.47 1.46
CA GLY A 38 7.95 11.67 1.84
C GLY A 38 6.50 11.65 1.34
N SER A 39 6.24 11.04 0.17
CA SER A 39 4.89 10.88 -0.39
C SER A 39 3.99 9.99 0.47
N ASP A 40 4.56 9.06 1.25
CA ASP A 40 3.77 8.22 2.17
C ASP A 40 3.22 9.06 3.32
N MET A 41 4.01 10.05 3.77
CA MET A 41 3.58 11.02 4.79
C MET A 41 2.47 11.92 4.26
N GLU A 42 2.59 12.39 3.02
CA GLU A 42 1.53 13.17 2.37
C GLU A 42 0.24 12.33 2.27
N ALA A 43 0.33 11.09 1.80
CA ALA A 43 -0.82 10.17 1.76
C ALA A 43 -1.45 9.94 3.14
N TYR A 44 -0.65 9.82 4.19
CA TYR A 44 -1.12 9.68 5.57
C TYR A 44 -1.84 10.95 6.06
N HIS A 45 -1.33 12.13 5.77
CA HIS A 45 -1.87 13.39 6.29
C HIS A 45 -3.05 13.94 5.48
N THR A 46 -3.08 13.72 4.17
CA THR A 46 -4.08 14.33 3.27
C THR A 46 -5.07 13.32 2.70
N GLY A 47 -4.74 12.03 2.75
CA GLY A 47 -5.52 11.01 2.08
C GLY A 47 -5.33 10.99 0.55
N MET A 48 -4.20 11.48 0.04
CA MET A 48 -3.85 11.57 -1.39
C MET A 48 -4.14 10.30 -2.23
N TYR A 49 -4.20 9.11 -1.61
CA TYR A 49 -4.52 7.84 -2.28
C TYR A 49 -5.76 7.13 -1.74
N ALA A 50 -6.54 7.78 -0.88
CA ALA A 50 -7.76 7.21 -0.35
C ALA A 50 -8.85 7.23 -1.44
N PRO A 51 -9.48 6.09 -1.75
CA PRO A 51 -10.56 6.06 -2.73
C PRO A 51 -11.74 6.94 -2.30
N GLY A 52 -12.18 7.85 -3.16
CA GLY A 52 -13.36 8.69 -2.92
C GLY A 52 -13.13 9.97 -2.10
N LEU A 53 -11.87 10.38 -1.93
CA LEU A 53 -11.47 11.74 -1.55
C LEU A 53 -11.21 12.60 -2.79
#